data_AF-A0A8R7UK17-F1
#
_entry.id   AF-A0A8R7UK17-F1
#
_cell.length_a   1.000
_cell.length_b   1.000
_cell.length_c   1.000
_cell.angle_alpha   90.00
_cell.angle_beta   90.00
_cell.angle_gamma   90.00
#
_symmetry.space_group_name_H-M   'P 1'
#
loop_
_entity.id
_entity.type
_entity.pdbx_description
1 polymer ?
#
loop_
_entity_poly.entity_id
_entity_poly.type
_entity_poly.pdbx_seq_one_letter_code
_entity_poly.pdbx_strand_id
1 'polypeptide(L)'
;MKPSAENDTVIFGSGCMRDDNGTFCSTAEPSELSSSSSKSDQEDQGIPVPLSPIKEWLVDFGGLMICISIRTDIAWYKLLQPTKQYAPWCDAVLKTARLTVSIIAILKEQTRASKLSFADVTKRVAEFERGRHAFISTDATHVERYVVVHGRIVLQQFANYPDESIRQCAFVTSLVEKREERGH
;
A
#
# COMPACT_ATOMS: atom_id res chain seq x y z
N MET A 1 -3.49 -8.34 17.34
CA MET A 1 -3.84 -7.02 16.76
C MET A 1 -5.00 -6.48 17.57
N LYS A 2 -4.82 -5.39 18.35
CA LYS A 2 -5.96 -4.74 19.00
C LYS A 2 -6.79 -4.03 17.91
N PRO A 3 -8.12 -4.15 17.90
CA PRO A 3 -8.95 -3.38 16.99
C PRO A 3 -8.87 -1.91 17.41
N SER A 4 -8.04 -1.11 16.72
CA SER A 4 -8.08 0.34 16.86
C SER A 4 -9.41 0.82 16.29
N ALA A 5 -10.27 1.39 17.15
CA ALA A 5 -11.52 2.09 16.86
C ALA A 5 -12.15 1.69 15.52
N GLU A 6 -13.02 0.69 15.57
CA GLU A 6 -13.97 0.40 14.50
C GLU A 6 -14.76 1.68 14.26
N ASN A 7 -14.42 2.43 13.21
CA ASN A 7 -15.25 3.52 12.77
C ASN A 7 -16.55 2.86 12.29
N ASP A 8 -17.68 3.11 12.96
CA ASP A 8 -19.03 2.62 12.59
C ASP A 8 -19.51 3.10 11.20
N THR A 9 -18.63 3.69 10.40
CA THR A 9 -18.92 4.14 9.04
C THR A 9 -18.94 2.95 8.09
N VAL A 10 -20.13 2.62 7.60
CA VAL A 10 -20.30 1.62 6.55
C VAL A 10 -19.83 2.19 5.21
N ILE A 11 -18.81 1.55 4.61
CA ILE A 11 -18.24 1.93 3.32
C ILE A 11 -18.71 0.94 2.25
N PHE A 12 -19.10 1.45 1.09
CA PHE A 12 -19.49 0.67 -0.08
C PHE A 12 -18.54 0.97 -1.25
N GLY A 13 -18.51 0.07 -2.22
CA GLY A 13 -17.77 0.24 -3.46
C GLY A 13 -18.61 -0.18 -4.66
N SER A 14 -18.13 0.15 -5.85
CA SER A 14 -18.73 -0.26 -7.12
C SER A 14 -17.65 -0.39 -8.17
N GLY A 15 -17.82 -1.31 -9.11
CA GLY A 15 -16.91 -1.46 -10.24
C GLY A 15 -17.37 -2.56 -11.19
N CYS A 16 -16.55 -2.85 -12.19
CA CYS A 16 -16.80 -3.94 -13.13
C CYS A 16 -15.99 -5.16 -12.71
N MET A 17 -16.69 -6.21 -12.30
CA MET A 17 -16.10 -7.48 -11.88
C MET A 17 -15.72 -8.31 -13.09
N ARG A 18 -14.53 -8.89 -13.06
CA ARG A 18 -14.02 -9.86 -14.04
C ARG A 18 -13.50 -11.09 -13.32
N ASP A 19 -13.40 -12.21 -14.04
CA ASP A 19 -12.78 -13.43 -13.52
C ASP A 19 -11.31 -13.17 -13.17
N ASP A 20 -10.83 -13.78 -12.07
CA ASP A 20 -9.42 -13.70 -11.68
C ASP A 20 -8.58 -14.54 -12.64
N ASN A 21 -8.10 -13.89 -13.69
CA ASN A 21 -7.21 -14.49 -14.69
C ASN A 21 -5.74 -14.54 -14.22
N GLY A 22 -5.46 -14.25 -12.94
CA GLY A 22 -4.10 -14.16 -12.42
C GLY A 22 -3.32 -12.97 -12.96
N THR A 23 -3.95 -12.04 -13.69
CA THR A 23 -3.34 -10.78 -14.10
C THR A 23 -3.45 -9.80 -12.94
N PHE A 24 -2.30 -9.42 -12.37
CA PHE A 24 -2.27 -8.49 -11.27
C PHE A 24 -2.14 -7.06 -11.81
N CYS A 25 -2.78 -6.11 -11.14
CA CYS A 25 -2.55 -4.72 -11.44
C CYS A 25 -1.22 -4.25 -10.85
N SER A 26 -0.31 -3.81 -11.74
CA SER A 26 0.58 -2.70 -11.40
C SER A 26 -0.26 -1.44 -11.42
N THR A 27 -0.95 -1.14 -10.33
CA THR A 27 -1.91 -0.03 -10.29
C THR A 27 -1.24 1.37 -10.29
N ALA A 28 -0.02 1.50 -10.82
CA ALA A 28 0.72 2.76 -10.85
C ALA A 28 1.79 2.85 -11.94
N GLU A 29 1.58 2.23 -13.10
CA GLU A 29 2.30 2.71 -14.28
C GLU A 29 1.53 3.91 -14.83
N PRO A 30 2.02 5.16 -14.68
CA PRO A 30 1.59 6.23 -15.57
C PRO A 30 1.98 5.80 -16.98
N SER A 31 0.98 5.78 -17.85
CA SER A 31 1.00 5.38 -19.25
C SER A 31 2.29 5.64 -20.03
N GLU A 32 3.32 4.81 -19.94
CA GLU A 32 4.49 4.94 -20.84
C GLU A 32 5.20 3.59 -21.08
N LEU A 33 4.52 2.43 -21.08
CA LEU A 33 5.08 1.21 -21.70
C LEU A 33 3.98 0.26 -22.19
N SER A 34 3.44 0.55 -23.39
CA SER A 34 2.99 -0.45 -24.38
C SER A 34 2.61 0.28 -25.67
N SER A 35 3.61 0.49 -26.52
CA SER A 35 3.41 0.93 -27.90
C SER A 35 2.98 -0.27 -28.75
N SER A 36 1.71 -0.66 -28.68
CA SER A 36 1.05 -1.42 -29.76
C SER A 36 -0.48 -1.37 -29.69
N SER A 37 -1.05 -0.91 -30.80
CA SER A 37 -2.44 -1.02 -31.28
C SER A 37 -3.58 -0.29 -30.53
N SER A 38 -3.90 0.89 -31.04
CA SER A 38 -5.20 1.29 -31.65
C SER A 38 -6.53 0.75 -31.08
N LYS A 39 -7.42 1.72 -30.77
CA LYS A 39 -8.90 1.65 -30.63
C LYS A 39 -9.36 0.94 -29.34
N SER A 40 -10.41 1.34 -28.64
CA SER A 40 -11.51 2.31 -28.79
C SER A 40 -12.13 2.41 -27.39
N ASP A 41 -13.29 3.05 -27.24
CA ASP A 41 -14.23 2.74 -26.15
C ASP A 41 -14.44 1.22 -26.02
N GLN A 42 -13.55 0.52 -25.32
CA GLN A 42 -13.83 -0.82 -24.84
C GLN A 42 -14.77 -0.61 -23.66
N GLU A 43 -16.06 -0.81 -23.94
CA GLU A 43 -17.02 -1.21 -22.93
C GLU A 43 -16.30 -2.15 -21.95
N ASP A 44 -16.25 -1.72 -20.70
CA ASP A 44 -15.59 -2.44 -19.63
C ASP A 44 -16.21 -3.85 -19.58
N GLN A 45 -15.52 -4.85 -20.13
CA GLN A 45 -16.06 -6.22 -20.35
C GLN A 45 -16.36 -6.98 -19.05
N GLY A 46 -16.36 -6.31 -17.91
CA GLY A 46 -16.78 -6.86 -16.64
C GLY A 46 -18.26 -6.68 -16.39
N ILE A 47 -18.78 -7.42 -15.43
CA ILE A 47 -20.15 -7.27 -14.95
C ILE A 47 -20.15 -6.09 -13.97
N PRO A 48 -20.95 -5.03 -14.19
CA PRO A 48 -21.05 -3.93 -13.22
C PRO A 48 -21.70 -4.45 -11.95
N VAL A 49 -21.00 -4.32 -10.82
CA VAL A 49 -21.44 -4.82 -9.52
C VAL A 49 -21.35 -3.70 -8.48
N PRO A 50 -22.48 -3.31 -7.85
CA PRO A 50 -22.43 -2.62 -6.57
C PRO A 50 -22.00 -3.63 -5.49
N LEU A 51 -20.98 -3.28 -4.72
CA LEU A 51 -20.47 -4.14 -3.66
C LEU A 51 -21.30 -3.98 -2.39
N SER A 52 -21.49 -5.08 -1.67
CA SER A 52 -21.97 -5.05 -0.28
C SER A 52 -20.96 -4.35 0.64
N PRO A 53 -21.33 -4.04 1.91
CA PRO A 53 -20.44 -3.31 2.82
C PRO A 53 -19.03 -3.89 2.87
N ILE A 54 -18.02 -3.03 2.71
CA ILE A 54 -16.62 -3.40 2.86
C ILE A 54 -16.36 -3.68 4.34
N LYS A 55 -16.01 -4.92 4.64
CA LYS A 55 -15.74 -5.38 6.02
C LYS A 55 -14.28 -5.18 6.40
N GLU A 56 -13.39 -5.43 5.46
CA GLU A 56 -11.96 -5.18 5.62
C GLU A 56 -11.32 -4.96 4.27
N TRP A 57 -10.11 -4.41 4.31
CA TRP A 57 -9.27 -4.27 3.13
C TRP A 57 -7.82 -4.45 3.55
N LEU A 58 -7.00 -4.88 2.61
CA LEU A 58 -5.57 -5.05 2.81
C LEU A 58 -4.80 -4.71 1.55
N VAL A 59 -3.52 -4.43 1.73
CA VAL A 59 -2.56 -4.32 0.62
C VAL A 59 -1.89 -5.68 0.47
N ASP A 60 -2.11 -6.31 -0.67
CA ASP A 60 -1.36 -7.50 -1.08
C ASP A 60 -0.07 -7.06 -1.76
N PHE A 61 1.06 -7.67 -1.38
CA PHE A 61 2.35 -7.37 -1.96
C PHE A 61 3.24 -8.61 -2.04
N GLY A 62 3.94 -8.78 -3.16
CA GLY A 62 4.81 -9.94 -3.41
C GLY A 62 5.40 -9.90 -4.82
N GLY A 63 6.67 -10.31 -4.95
CA GLY A 63 7.40 -10.14 -6.21
C GLY A 63 7.47 -8.67 -6.63
N LEU A 64 7.01 -8.36 -7.85
CA LEU A 64 6.92 -6.99 -8.39
C LEU A 64 5.52 -6.37 -8.23
N MET A 65 4.62 -7.00 -7.46
CA MET A 65 3.19 -6.72 -7.50
C MET A 65 2.69 -6.12 -6.20
N ILE A 66 1.86 -5.10 -6.32
CA ILE A 66 1.16 -4.44 -5.20
C ILE A 66 -0.26 -4.16 -5.65
N CYS A 67 -1.25 -4.72 -4.96
CA CYS A 67 -2.66 -4.43 -5.21
C CYS A 67 -3.43 -4.24 -3.90
N ILE A 68 -4.61 -3.64 -4.00
CA ILE A 68 -5.53 -3.47 -2.88
C ILE A 68 -6.59 -4.56 -3.01
N SER A 69 -6.82 -5.31 -1.94
CA SER A 69 -7.89 -6.30 -1.86
C SER A 69 -8.91 -5.87 -0.83
N ILE A 70 -10.19 -6.01 -1.18
CA ILE A 70 -11.32 -5.67 -0.31
C ILE A 70 -12.14 -6.93 -0.04
N ARG A 71 -12.57 -7.11 1.21
CA ARG A 71 -13.50 -8.16 1.61
C ARG A 71 -14.88 -7.59 1.82
N THR A 72 -15.87 -8.27 1.25
CA THR A 72 -17.28 -8.02 1.54
C THR A 72 -17.91 -9.25 2.21
N ASP A 73 -19.22 -9.23 2.42
CA ASP A 73 -19.97 -10.41 2.88
C ASP A 73 -19.99 -11.55 1.84
N ILE A 74 -19.69 -11.25 0.58
CA ILE A 74 -19.83 -12.20 -0.54
C ILE A 74 -18.47 -12.81 -0.91
N ALA A 75 -17.43 -11.98 -1.05
CA ALA A 75 -16.13 -12.43 -1.56
C ALA A 75 -14.99 -11.45 -1.24
N TRP A 76 -13.77 -11.87 -1.61
CA TRP A 76 -12.62 -11.01 -1.76
C TRP A 76 -12.52 -10.50 -3.20
N TYR A 77 -12.29 -9.21 -3.37
CA TYR A 77 -12.09 -8.57 -4.67
C TYR A 77 -10.72 -7.92 -4.70
N LYS A 78 -9.93 -8.26 -5.72
CA LYS A 78 -8.68 -7.55 -6.03
C LYS A 78 -9.01 -6.33 -6.89
N LEU A 79 -8.62 -5.16 -6.42
CA LEU A 79 -8.80 -3.93 -7.17
C LEU A 79 -7.77 -3.84 -8.28
N LEU A 80 -8.29 -3.65 -9.50
CA LEU A 80 -7.49 -3.41 -10.68
C LEU A 80 -7.22 -1.90 -10.84
N GLN A 81 -7.47 -1.35 -12.02
CA GLN A 81 -7.32 0.08 -12.28
C GLN A 81 -8.47 0.88 -11.65
N PRO A 82 -8.20 1.88 -10.80
CA PRO A 82 -9.25 2.72 -10.26
C PRO A 82 -9.83 3.63 -11.35
N THR A 83 -11.13 3.92 -11.27
CA THR A 83 -11.73 4.97 -12.09
C THR A 83 -11.18 6.35 -11.68
N LYS A 84 -11.32 7.36 -12.56
CA LYS A 84 -10.80 8.72 -12.32
C LYS A 84 -11.21 9.32 -10.97
N GLN A 85 -12.41 8.96 -10.48
CA GLN A 85 -12.92 9.44 -9.20
C GLN A 85 -12.18 8.84 -7.99
N TYR A 86 -11.81 7.57 -8.05
CA TYR A 86 -11.14 6.86 -6.96
C TYR A 86 -9.61 6.90 -7.04
N ALA A 87 -9.05 7.27 -8.20
CA ALA A 87 -7.62 7.29 -8.44
C ALA A 87 -6.81 8.02 -7.35
N PRO A 88 -7.17 9.24 -6.88
CA PRO A 88 -6.38 9.91 -5.84
C PRO A 88 -6.32 9.15 -4.51
N TRP A 89 -7.37 8.40 -4.17
CA TRP A 89 -7.41 7.60 -2.94
C TRP A 89 -6.56 6.33 -3.07
N CYS A 90 -6.67 5.64 -4.21
CA CYS A 90 -5.83 4.48 -4.50
C CYS A 90 -4.35 4.86 -4.61
N ASP A 91 -4.03 5.98 -5.26
CA ASP A 91 -2.66 6.46 -5.44
C ASP A 91 -1.94 6.68 -4.12
N ALA A 92 -2.61 7.29 -3.14
CA ALA A 92 -2.06 7.50 -1.80
C ALA A 92 -1.74 6.17 -1.08
N VAL A 93 -2.64 5.20 -1.17
CA VAL A 93 -2.46 3.86 -0.58
C VAL A 93 -1.30 3.13 -1.27
N LEU A 94 -1.30 3.11 -2.59
CA LEU A 94 -0.30 2.40 -3.40
C LEU A 94 1.09 3.05 -3.30
N LYS A 95 1.17 4.39 -3.21
CA LYS A 95 2.43 5.09 -2.95
C LYS A 95 3.02 4.70 -1.60
N THR A 96 2.18 4.64 -0.57
CA THR A 96 2.59 4.17 0.75
C THR A 96 3.01 2.71 0.74
N ALA A 97 2.33 1.88 -0.06
CA ALA A 97 2.67 0.48 -0.20
C ALA A 97 4.04 0.25 -0.84
N ARG A 98 4.34 0.97 -1.93
CA ARG A 98 5.65 0.97 -2.58
C ARG A 98 6.77 1.44 -1.65
N LEU A 99 6.49 2.49 -0.88
CA LEU A 99 7.40 2.95 0.16
C LEU A 99 7.68 1.85 1.17
N THR A 100 6.65 1.18 1.67
CA THR A 100 6.78 0.09 2.66
C THR A 100 7.60 -1.08 2.12
N VAL A 101 7.37 -1.49 0.86
CA VAL A 101 8.19 -2.52 0.19
C VAL A 101 9.66 -2.09 0.12
N SER A 102 9.94 -0.82 -0.18
CA SER A 102 11.31 -0.30 -0.22
C SER A 102 11.96 -0.26 1.17
N ILE A 103 11.19 0.07 2.21
CA ILE A 103 11.66 0.01 3.61
C ILE A 103 12.00 -1.43 4.00
N ILE A 104 11.14 -2.40 3.66
CA ILE A 104 11.40 -3.82 3.90
C ILE A 104 12.69 -4.26 3.18
N ALA A 105 12.90 -3.82 1.94
CA ALA A 105 14.14 -4.12 1.21
C ALA A 105 15.38 -3.57 1.95
N ILE A 106 15.36 -2.31 2.39
CA ILE A 106 16.43 -1.70 3.20
C ILE A 106 16.71 -2.52 4.47
N LEU A 107 15.66 -2.98 5.16
CA LEU A 107 15.79 -3.77 6.38
C LEU A 107 16.40 -5.14 6.10
N LYS A 108 16.06 -5.77 4.97
CA LYS A 108 16.59 -7.08 4.55
C LYS A 108 18.05 -7.05 4.11
N GLU A 109 18.54 -5.89 3.66
CA GLU A 109 19.96 -5.71 3.33
C GLU A 109 20.87 -5.78 4.56
N GLN A 110 20.31 -5.72 5.79
CA GLN A 110 21.09 -5.79 7.02
C GLN A 110 21.33 -7.24 7.47
N THR A 111 22.57 -7.57 7.84
CA THR A 111 23.01 -8.92 8.26
C THR A 111 22.55 -9.35 9.65
N ARG A 112 22.04 -8.45 10.48
CA ARG A 112 21.40 -8.79 11.77
C ARG A 112 20.09 -8.02 11.93
N ALA A 113 19.08 -8.71 12.44
CA ALA A 113 17.73 -8.20 12.74
C ALA A 113 17.70 -7.05 13.78
N SER A 114 18.83 -6.72 14.41
CA SER A 114 18.99 -5.56 15.28
C SER A 114 19.08 -4.24 14.47
N LYS A 115 17.92 -3.84 13.93
CA LYS A 115 17.34 -2.52 14.17
C LYS A 115 18.06 -1.31 13.54
N LEU A 116 17.94 -1.11 12.23
CA LEU A 116 17.95 0.29 11.75
C LEU A 116 16.91 1.04 12.58
N SER A 117 17.33 2.14 13.19
CA SER A 117 16.40 2.97 13.93
C SER A 117 15.40 3.57 12.96
N PHE A 118 14.27 4.05 13.48
CA PHE A 118 13.31 4.78 12.67
C PHE A 118 13.97 5.92 11.87
N ALA A 119 14.88 6.65 12.51
CA ALA A 119 15.63 7.75 11.90
C ALA A 119 16.59 7.27 10.80
N ASP A 120 17.26 6.13 10.97
CA ASP A 120 18.16 5.59 9.95
C ASP A 120 17.38 5.17 8.69
N VAL A 121 16.21 4.55 8.88
CA VAL A 121 15.33 4.16 7.76
C VAL A 121 14.82 5.39 7.02
N THR A 122 14.30 6.40 7.73
CA THR A 122 13.77 7.61 7.08
C THR A 122 14.86 8.41 6.38
N LYS A 123 16.08 8.44 6.93
CA LYS A 123 17.24 9.02 6.27
C LYS A 123 17.59 8.31 4.95
N ARG A 124 17.67 6.97 4.95
CA ARG A 124 17.94 6.20 3.73
C ARG A 124 16.84 6.35 2.67
N VAL A 125 15.58 6.45 3.10
CA VAL A 125 14.46 6.73 2.19
C VAL A 125 14.57 8.13 1.60
N ALA A 126 15.04 9.12 2.38
CA ALA A 126 15.24 10.48 1.90
C ALA A 126 16.38 10.61 0.87
N GLU A 127 17.30 9.65 0.85
CA GLU A 127 18.39 9.55 -0.13
C GLU A 127 17.92 8.99 -1.49
N PHE A 128 16.66 8.57 -1.64
CA PHE A 128 16.13 8.09 -2.92
C PHE A 128 16.15 9.18 -3.99
N GLU A 129 16.48 8.79 -5.22
CA GLU A 129 16.46 9.69 -6.38
C GLU A 129 15.04 10.11 -6.77
N ARG A 130 14.91 11.35 -7.25
CA ARG A 130 13.67 11.84 -7.86
C ARG A 130 13.39 11.04 -9.13
N GLY A 131 12.35 10.22 -9.11
CA GLY A 131 12.01 9.29 -10.19
C GLY A 131 11.79 7.86 -9.70
N ARG A 132 12.35 7.50 -8.53
CA ARG A 132 12.03 6.23 -7.88
C ARG A 132 10.58 6.24 -7.40
N HIS A 133 9.80 5.19 -7.66
CA HIS A 133 8.37 5.15 -7.28
C HIS A 133 8.09 5.25 -5.77
N ALA A 134 9.10 4.99 -4.93
CA ALA A 134 9.03 5.13 -3.47
C ALA A 134 9.56 6.49 -2.97
N PHE A 135 9.95 7.41 -3.85
CA PHE A 135 10.43 8.73 -3.48
C PHE A 135 9.30 9.57 -2.84
N ILE A 136 9.61 10.16 -1.68
CA ILE A 136 8.72 11.05 -0.93
C ILE A 136 9.26 12.48 -0.92
N SER A 137 10.46 12.67 -0.37
CA SER A 137 11.15 13.95 -0.24
C SER A 137 12.62 13.69 0.03
N THR A 138 13.49 14.65 -0.31
CA THR A 138 14.91 14.64 0.09
C THR A 138 15.12 15.09 1.55
N ASP A 139 14.07 15.61 2.19
CA ASP A 139 14.09 16.00 3.60
C ASP A 139 13.62 14.84 4.49
N ALA A 140 14.54 14.31 5.31
CA ALA A 140 14.27 13.20 6.22
C ALA A 140 13.13 13.49 7.22
N THR A 141 12.96 14.75 7.63
CA THR A 141 11.87 15.13 8.56
C THR A 141 10.51 15.04 7.87
N HIS A 142 10.45 15.39 6.59
CA HIS A 142 9.25 15.24 5.77
C HIS A 142 8.91 13.77 5.53
N VAL A 143 9.93 12.93 5.27
CA VAL A 143 9.77 11.48 5.12
C VAL A 143 9.25 10.86 6.42
N GLU A 144 9.82 11.21 7.56
CA GLU A 144 9.35 10.76 8.87
C GLU A 144 7.87 11.10 9.10
N ARG A 145 7.48 12.35 8.86
CA ARG A 145 6.08 12.77 9.01
C ARG A 145 5.16 11.97 8.09
N TYR A 146 5.56 11.74 6.84
CA TYR A 146 4.81 10.93 5.90
C TYR A 146 4.59 9.50 6.43
N VAL A 147 5.66 8.84 6.87
CA VAL A 147 5.62 7.47 7.41
C VAL A 147 4.70 7.38 8.63
N VAL A 148 4.77 8.34 9.55
CA VAL A 148 3.93 8.35 10.76
C VAL A 148 2.45 8.58 10.40
N VAL A 149 2.15 9.55 9.54
CA VAL A 149 0.77 9.85 9.09
C VAL A 149 0.13 8.66 8.40
N HIS A 150 0.87 7.97 7.52
CA HIS A 150 0.40 6.81 6.79
C HIS A 150 0.67 5.47 7.50
N GLY A 151 1.06 5.52 8.78
CA GLY A 151 1.60 4.36 9.49
C GLY A 151 0.61 3.21 9.67
N ARG A 152 -0.71 3.43 9.57
CA ARG A 152 -1.68 2.32 9.58
C ARG A 152 -1.46 1.35 8.40
N ILE A 153 -1.21 1.90 7.21
CA ILE A 153 -0.97 1.12 5.98
C ILE A 153 0.37 0.40 6.08
N VAL A 154 1.40 1.14 6.52
CA VAL A 154 2.75 0.59 6.74
C VAL A 154 2.69 -0.60 7.71
N LEU A 155 2.08 -0.40 8.89
CA LEU A 155 1.96 -1.45 9.90
C LEU A 155 1.14 -2.65 9.44
N GLN A 156 0.08 -2.45 8.63
CA GLN A 156 -0.70 -3.55 8.07
C GLN A 156 0.18 -4.44 7.16
N GLN A 157 0.99 -3.85 6.29
CA GLN A 157 1.90 -4.61 5.43
C GLN A 157 2.96 -5.35 6.24
N PHE A 158 3.55 -4.72 7.26
CA PHE A 158 4.48 -5.41 8.16
C PHE A 158 3.82 -6.57 8.89
N ALA A 159 2.58 -6.42 9.39
CA ALA A 159 1.85 -7.50 10.05
C ALA A 159 1.64 -8.73 9.15
N ASN A 160 1.45 -8.50 7.84
CA ASN A 160 1.26 -9.54 6.84
C ASN A 160 2.57 -10.05 6.21
N TYR A 161 3.74 -9.54 6.63
CA TYR A 161 5.02 -9.99 6.08
C TYR A 161 5.41 -11.38 6.61
N PRO A 162 5.93 -12.31 5.79
CA PRO A 162 6.21 -13.68 6.22
C PRO A 162 7.32 -13.79 7.28
N ASP A 163 8.35 -12.94 7.20
CA ASP A 163 9.51 -12.97 8.11
C ASP A 163 9.20 -12.27 9.45
N GLU A 164 9.15 -13.05 10.53
CA GLU A 164 8.86 -12.55 11.88
C GLU A 164 9.88 -11.51 12.38
N SER A 165 11.16 -11.65 12.02
CA SER A 165 12.22 -10.71 12.42
C SER A 165 11.99 -9.32 11.82
N ILE A 166 11.43 -9.26 10.62
CA ILE A 166 11.01 -8.02 9.96
C ILE A 166 9.73 -7.47 10.60
N ARG A 167 8.76 -8.35 10.94
CA ARG A 167 7.51 -7.94 11.61
C ARG A 167 7.75 -7.26 12.95
N GLN A 168 8.79 -7.67 13.67
CA GLN A 168 9.10 -7.20 15.03
C GLN A 168 10.37 -6.32 15.10
N CYS A 169 10.82 -5.76 13.98
CA CYS A 169 12.01 -4.91 13.94
C CYS A 169 11.79 -3.57 14.67
N ALA A 170 12.87 -2.87 15.06
CA ALA A 170 12.78 -1.58 15.77
C ALA A 170 11.98 -0.54 15.01
N PHE A 171 12.09 -0.52 13.68
CA PHE A 171 11.31 0.41 12.87
C PHE A 171 9.82 0.27 13.15
N VAL A 172 9.30 -0.96 13.23
CA VAL A 172 7.89 -1.23 13.53
C VAL A 172 7.54 -0.79 14.94
N THR A 173 8.37 -1.15 15.94
CA THR A 173 8.14 -0.74 17.33
C THR A 173 8.09 0.78 17.48
N SER A 174 9.08 1.50 16.93
CA SER A 174 9.12 2.96 16.96
C SER A 174 8.00 3.63 16.17
N LEU A 175 7.54 3.01 15.08
CA LEU A 175 6.38 3.51 14.33
C LEU A 175 5.09 3.39 15.14
N VAL A 176 4.91 2.32 15.92
CA VAL A 176 3.76 2.19 16.83
C VAL A 176 3.81 3.30 17.89
N GLU A 177 4.95 3.48 18.55
CA GLU A 177 5.16 4.53 19.57
C GLU A 177 4.87 5.94 19.03
N LYS A 178 5.50 6.32 17.91
CA LYS A 178 5.30 7.64 17.28
C LYS A 178 3.86 7.91 16.84
N ARG A 179 3.09 6.87 16.50
CA ARG A 179 1.67 7.02 16.15
C ARG A 179 0.80 7.24 17.38
N GLU A 180 1.12 6.59 18.49
CA GLU A 180 0.42 6.80 19.77
C GLU A 180 0.68 8.22 20.29
N GLU A 181 1.93 8.70 20.24
CA GLU A 181 2.29 10.08 20.61
C GLU A 181 1.57 11.15 19.79
N ARG A 182 1.29 10.89 18.51
CA ARG A 182 0.52 11.80 17.64
C ARG A 182 -0.99 11.73 17.87
N GLY A 183 -1.48 10.61 18.44
CA GLY A 183 -2.89 10.41 18.75
C GLY A 183 -3.35 11.07 20.05
N HIS A 184 -2.40 11.56 20.85
CA HIS A 184 -2.58 12.37 22.05
C HIS A 184 -2.41 13.87 21.74
#